data_AF-H2B1U8-F1
#
_entry.id   AF-H2B1U8-F1
#
_cell.length_a   1.000
_cell.length_b   1.000
_cell.length_c   1.000
_cell.angle_alpha   90.00
_cell.angle_beta   90.00
_cell.angle_gamma   90.00
#
_symmetry.space_group_name_H-M   'P 1'
#
loop_
_entity.id
_entity.type
_entity.pdbx_description
1 polymer ?
#
loop_
_entity_poly.entity_id
_entity_poly.type
_entity_poly.pdbx_seq_one_letter_code
_entity_poly.pdbx_strand_id
1 'polypeptide(L)'
;MSNFGRRTWNKEEYAAGLHDKGPQPYTENELRQLKAKYTDYNKLMQDSIKNLNQRTLQTNVSQYKKGKQFGFYCDLCDLTYKDTLQYINHLNHKTHELKFNSIFNEDLILNKRDNDDISTEEFEQSYKELLKDFVKENSTRTRQAKQAKIERKSTPTNDSKSEMAQLMGFQNFATSKR
;
A
#
# COMPACT_ATOMS: atom_id res chain seq x y z
N MET A 1 30.42 -20.44 -42.69
CA MET A 1 30.19 -21.88 -42.53
C MET A 1 28.83 -22.06 -41.88
N SER A 2 27.86 -22.51 -42.67
CA SER A 2 26.44 -22.54 -42.31
C SER A 2 26.13 -23.64 -41.29
N ASN A 3 25.59 -23.25 -40.13
CA ASN A 3 25.16 -24.18 -39.09
C ASN A 3 23.67 -24.51 -39.31
N PHE A 4 23.40 -25.44 -40.23
CA PHE A 4 22.05 -25.90 -40.55
C PHE A 4 21.52 -26.83 -39.44
N GLY A 5 20.48 -26.39 -38.73
CA GLY A 5 19.43 -27.30 -38.22
C GLY A 5 19.53 -27.85 -36.80
N ARG A 6 20.53 -27.48 -35.98
CA ARG A 6 20.45 -27.71 -34.52
C ARG A 6 20.37 -26.37 -33.81
N ARG A 7 19.39 -26.22 -32.90
CA ARG A 7 19.26 -25.04 -32.02
C ARG A 7 20.49 -24.99 -31.10
N THR A 8 21.59 -24.45 -31.61
CA THR A 8 22.79 -24.23 -30.82
C THR A 8 22.50 -23.09 -29.87
N TRP A 9 22.55 -23.39 -28.58
CA TRP A 9 22.45 -22.38 -27.54
C TRP A 9 23.53 -21.32 -27.79
N ASN A 10 23.12 -20.08 -28.04
CA ASN A 10 24.04 -18.99 -28.21
C ASN A 10 24.62 -18.60 -26.84
N LYS A 11 25.87 -19.00 -26.58
CA LYS A 11 26.52 -18.81 -25.27
C LYS A 11 26.71 -17.32 -24.96
N GLU A 12 26.95 -16.49 -25.97
CA GLU A 12 27.17 -15.06 -25.83
C GLU A 12 25.88 -14.33 -25.46
N GLU A 13 24.78 -14.64 -26.14
CA GLU A 13 23.46 -14.09 -25.82
C GLU A 13 22.98 -14.49 -24.43
N TYR A 14 23.29 -15.73 -24.01
CA TYR A 14 22.99 -16.18 -22.65
C TYR A 14 23.87 -15.52 -21.59
N ALA A 15 25.15 -15.30 -21.88
CA ALA A 15 26.05 -14.56 -21.00
C ALA A 15 25.63 -13.08 -20.89
N ALA A 16 25.29 -12.43 -22.01
CA ALA A 16 24.80 -11.05 -22.05
C ALA A 16 23.45 -10.92 -21.30
N GLY A 17 22.50 -11.82 -21.54
CA GLY A 17 21.22 -11.82 -20.85
C GLY A 17 21.31 -12.08 -19.35
N LEU A 18 22.41 -12.65 -18.85
CA LEU A 18 22.68 -12.77 -17.41
C LEU A 18 23.07 -11.42 -16.78
N HIS A 19 23.82 -10.60 -17.54
CA HIS A 19 24.24 -9.26 -17.11
C HIS A 19 23.14 -8.21 -17.29
N ASP A 20 22.37 -8.28 -18.38
CA ASP A 20 21.31 -7.31 -18.70
C ASP A 20 20.03 -7.50 -17.88
N LYS A 21 19.85 -8.67 -17.24
CA LYS A 21 18.78 -8.92 -16.25
C LYS A 21 19.15 -8.45 -14.84
N GLY A 22 20.04 -7.46 -14.73
CA GLY A 22 20.14 -6.67 -13.52
C GLY A 22 18.79 -6.03 -13.18
N PRO A 23 18.49 -5.81 -11.88
CA PRO A 23 17.27 -5.11 -11.50
C PRO A 23 17.24 -3.75 -12.21
N GLN A 24 16.18 -3.51 -12.98
CA GLN A 24 15.95 -2.21 -13.60
C GLN A 24 15.99 -1.15 -12.50
N PRO A 25 16.72 -0.04 -12.66
CA PRO A 25 16.78 0.98 -11.64
C PRO A 25 15.36 1.53 -11.43
N TYR A 26 14.86 1.41 -10.20
CA TYR A 26 13.59 2.01 -9.82
C TYR A 26 13.63 3.51 -10.14
N THR A 27 12.54 4.04 -10.69
CA THR A 27 12.45 5.50 -10.86
C THR A 27 12.49 6.17 -9.49
N GLU A 28 13.03 7.39 -9.40
CA GLU A 28 13.18 8.08 -8.11
C GLU A 28 11.85 8.21 -7.36
N ASN A 29 10.75 8.41 -8.10
CA ASN A 29 9.40 8.50 -7.54
C ASN A 29 8.91 7.16 -6.99
N GLU A 30 9.16 6.05 -7.69
CA GLU A 30 8.84 4.71 -7.21
C GLU A 30 9.66 4.36 -5.96
N LEU A 31 10.92 4.78 -5.92
CA LEU A 31 11.81 4.55 -4.78
C LEU A 31 11.30 5.32 -3.54
N ARG A 32 10.84 6.57 -3.71
CA ARG A 32 10.21 7.34 -2.62
C ARG A 32 8.92 6.68 -2.10
N GLN A 33 8.08 6.18 -2.99
CA GLN A 33 6.85 5.47 -2.61
C GLN A 33 7.16 4.15 -1.90
N LEU A 34 8.18 3.42 -2.38
CA LEU A 34 8.65 2.19 -1.78
C LEU A 34 9.19 2.44 -0.37
N LYS A 35 9.98 3.50 -0.19
CA LYS A 35 10.46 3.96 1.12
C LYS A 35 9.28 4.20 2.07
N ALA A 36 8.32 5.03 1.67
CA ALA A 36 7.14 5.35 2.49
C ALA A 36 6.32 4.10 2.87
N LYS A 37 6.24 3.10 1.98
CA LYS A 37 5.55 1.84 2.23
C LYS A 37 6.26 0.99 3.29
N TYR A 38 7.59 0.90 3.25
CA TYR A 38 8.37 0.07 4.19
C TYR A 38 8.71 0.78 5.51
N THR A 39 8.61 2.11 5.59
CA THR A 39 8.70 2.85 6.86
C THR A 39 7.43 2.72 7.70
N ASP A 40 6.25 2.75 7.05
CA ASP A 40 4.96 2.71 7.72
C ASP A 40 4.46 1.27 7.92
N TYR A 41 5.00 0.56 8.92
CA TYR A 41 4.63 -0.83 9.21
C TYR A 41 3.12 -1.05 9.43
N ASN A 42 2.42 -0.08 10.03
CA ASN A 42 0.97 -0.17 10.25
C ASN A 42 0.18 -0.25 8.94
N LYS A 43 0.52 0.58 7.96
CA LYS A 43 -0.14 0.58 6.64
C LYS A 43 0.22 -0.68 5.87
N LEU A 44 1.50 -1.07 5.91
CA LEU A 44 1.99 -2.31 5.29
C LEU A 44 1.20 -3.53 5.77
N MET A 45 0.99 -3.65 7.09
CA MET A 45 0.21 -4.75 7.65
C MET A 45 -1.26 -4.68 7.26
N GLN A 46 -1.88 -3.50 7.24
CA GLN A 46 -3.26 -3.34 6.77
C GLN A 46 -3.42 -3.73 5.30
N ASP A 47 -2.52 -3.29 4.43
CA ASP A 47 -2.54 -3.60 3.00
C ASP A 47 -2.44 -5.10 2.73
N SER A 48 -1.66 -5.79 3.54
CA SER A 48 -1.51 -7.24 3.44
C SER A 48 -2.82 -8.01 3.72
N ILE A 49 -3.72 -7.43 4.51
CA ILE A 49 -5.00 -8.02 4.93
C ILE A 49 -6.16 -7.63 3.98
N LYS A 50 -6.02 -6.62 3.13
CA LYS A 50 -7.14 -6.14 2.27
C LYS A 50 -7.65 -7.17 1.26
N ASN A 51 -6.83 -8.14 0.85
CA ASN A 51 -7.14 -9.09 -0.23
C ASN A 51 -7.39 -10.52 0.27
N LEU A 52 -7.95 -10.67 1.48
CA LEU A 52 -8.28 -11.99 2.02
C LEU A 52 -9.27 -12.72 1.11
N ASN A 53 -9.00 -14.00 0.83
CA ASN A 53 -9.86 -14.95 0.14
C ASN A 53 -10.19 -14.67 -1.34
N GLN A 54 -9.65 -13.61 -1.95
CA GLN A 54 -9.95 -13.24 -3.34
C GLN A 54 -8.94 -13.78 -4.37
N ARG A 55 -7.87 -14.46 -3.94
CA ARG A 55 -6.82 -14.95 -4.85
C ARG A 55 -7.01 -16.42 -5.21
N THR A 56 -7.33 -16.68 -6.48
CA THR A 56 -7.24 -18.01 -7.10
C THR A 56 -5.84 -18.25 -7.63
N LEU A 57 -5.20 -19.35 -7.24
CA LEU A 57 -3.87 -19.73 -7.72
C LEU A 57 -3.96 -20.37 -9.12
N GLN A 58 -3.07 -19.99 -10.04
CA GLN A 58 -2.80 -20.79 -11.25
C GLN A 58 -1.78 -21.89 -10.91
N THR A 59 -1.98 -23.08 -11.48
CA THR A 59 -1.50 -24.40 -11.04
C THR A 59 0.01 -24.66 -11.06
N ASN A 60 0.85 -23.67 -11.35
CA ASN A 60 2.30 -23.81 -11.39
C ASN A 60 2.96 -22.95 -10.31
N VAL A 61 2.67 -23.26 -9.05
CA VAL A 61 3.31 -22.62 -7.90
C VAL A 61 4.76 -23.08 -7.84
N SER A 62 5.63 -22.28 -8.45
CA SER A 62 7.08 -22.44 -8.37
C SER A 62 7.52 -22.51 -6.89
N GLN A 63 8.30 -23.53 -6.54
CA GLN A 63 8.87 -23.70 -5.19
C GLN A 63 9.92 -22.62 -4.85
N TYR A 64 10.33 -21.83 -5.84
CA TYR A 64 11.29 -20.76 -5.64
C TYR A 64 10.62 -19.59 -4.91
N LYS A 65 11.25 -19.13 -3.82
CA LYS A 65 10.82 -17.95 -3.05
C LYS A 65 10.78 -16.65 -3.87
N LYS A 66 11.36 -16.67 -5.08
CA LYS A 66 11.43 -15.56 -6.02
C LYS A 66 10.22 -15.59 -6.96
N GLY A 67 9.35 -14.60 -6.81
CA GLY A 67 8.19 -14.39 -7.66
C GLY A 67 7.00 -13.88 -6.87
N LYS A 68 6.14 -13.07 -7.50
CA LYS A 68 4.91 -12.51 -6.92
C LYS A 68 3.80 -13.56 -6.82
N GLN A 69 4.08 -14.64 -6.10
CA GLN A 69 3.10 -15.69 -5.80
C GLN A 69 2.29 -15.32 -4.55
N PHE A 70 1.33 -16.18 -4.20
CA PHE A 70 0.47 -16.01 -3.03
C PHE A 70 1.26 -15.93 -1.72
N GLY A 71 0.90 -14.95 -0.89
CA GLY A 71 1.50 -14.67 0.41
C GLY A 71 1.89 -13.20 0.58
N PHE A 72 2.67 -12.93 1.62
CA PHE A 72 3.29 -11.64 1.88
C PHE A 72 4.51 -11.47 0.99
N TYR A 73 4.55 -10.39 0.20
CA TYR A 73 5.65 -10.11 -0.70
C TYR A 73 6.55 -9.00 -0.14
N CYS A 74 7.85 -9.24 -0.17
CA CYS A 74 8.88 -8.24 0.09
C CYS A 74 9.50 -7.80 -1.24
N ASP A 75 9.20 -6.57 -1.66
CA ASP A 75 9.69 -5.95 -2.90
C ASP A 75 11.21 -5.71 -2.87
N LEU A 76 11.81 -5.53 -1.69
CA LEU A 76 13.24 -5.26 -1.54
C LEU A 76 14.09 -6.52 -1.68
N CYS A 77 13.52 -7.68 -1.31
CA CYS A 77 14.25 -8.94 -1.28
C CYS A 77 13.84 -9.90 -2.40
N ASP A 78 12.75 -9.60 -3.11
CA ASP A 78 12.04 -10.48 -4.03
C ASP A 78 11.70 -11.84 -3.40
N LEU A 79 11.22 -11.80 -2.15
CA LEU A 79 10.86 -12.98 -1.38
C LEU A 79 9.37 -12.97 -1.03
N THR A 80 8.71 -14.10 -1.27
CA THR A 80 7.37 -14.37 -0.75
C THR A 80 7.40 -15.22 0.50
N TYR A 81 6.53 -14.88 1.45
CA TYR A 81 6.33 -15.60 2.71
C TYR A 81 4.87 -16.00 2.83
N LYS A 82 4.63 -17.21 3.34
CA LYS A 82 3.28 -17.76 3.52
C LYS A 82 2.64 -17.28 4.82
N ASP A 83 3.46 -17.12 5.86
CA ASP A 83 3.03 -16.74 7.21
C ASP A 83 3.44 -15.31 7.57
N THR A 84 2.61 -14.65 8.39
CA THR A 84 2.85 -13.30 8.92
C THR A 84 4.10 -13.24 9.80
N LEU A 85 4.29 -14.22 10.70
CA LEU A 85 5.44 -14.27 11.59
C LEU A 85 6.75 -14.41 10.82
N GLN A 86 6.75 -15.25 9.78
CA GLN A 86 7.92 -15.41 8.93
C GLN A 86 8.24 -14.11 8.16
N TYR A 87 7.21 -13.40 7.71
CA TYR A 87 7.35 -12.10 7.06
C TYR A 87 7.92 -11.04 8.00
N ILE A 88 7.37 -10.91 9.22
CA ILE A 88 7.84 -9.95 10.22
C ILE A 88 9.28 -10.27 10.66
N ASN A 89 9.59 -11.55 10.90
CA ASN A 89 10.94 -11.96 11.23
C ASN A 89 11.92 -11.64 10.09
N HIS A 90 11.50 -11.79 8.83
CA HIS A 90 12.30 -11.36 7.70
C HIS A 90 12.55 -9.85 7.69
N LEU A 91 11.52 -9.03 7.92
CA LEU A 91 11.66 -7.57 7.98
C LEU A 91 12.63 -7.13 9.09
N ASN A 92 12.60 -7.82 10.23
CA ASN A 92 13.50 -7.55 11.37
C ASN A 92 14.90 -8.17 11.22
N HIS A 93 15.15 -8.96 10.17
CA HIS A 93 16.43 -9.63 9.99
C HIS A 93 17.44 -8.71 9.29
N LYS A 94 18.70 -8.72 9.73
CA LYS A 94 19.80 -7.90 9.18
C LYS A 94 19.97 -8.00 7.66
N THR A 95 19.64 -9.15 7.07
CA THR A 95 19.70 -9.30 5.60
C THR A 95 18.74 -8.37 4.87
N HIS A 96 17.59 -8.07 5.48
CA HIS A 96 16.63 -7.13 4.93
C HIS A 96 17.15 -5.70 5.07
N GLU A 97 17.69 -5.34 6.25
CA GLU A 97 18.32 -4.04 6.49
C GLU A 97 19.46 -3.77 5.49
N LEU A 98 20.37 -4.72 5.27
CA LEU A 98 21.46 -4.55 4.32
C LEU A 98 20.97 -4.30 2.89
N LYS A 99 19.89 -4.97 2.48
CA LYS A 99 19.27 -4.74 1.16
C LYS A 99 18.55 -3.40 1.09
N PHE A 100 17.87 -2.99 2.15
CA PHE A 100 17.28 -1.66 2.28
C PHE A 100 18.36 -0.59 2.11
N ASN A 101 19.46 -0.70 2.86
CA ASN A 101 20.59 0.22 2.80
C ASN A 101 21.22 0.24 1.41
N SER A 102 21.33 -0.91 0.73
CA SER A 102 21.88 -0.98 -0.64
C SER A 102 21.00 -0.27 -1.67
N ILE A 103 19.69 -0.19 -1.43
CA ILE A 103 18.71 0.43 -2.35
C ILE A 103 18.55 1.93 -2.07
N PHE A 104 18.45 2.30 -0.79
CA PHE A 104 18.15 3.66 -0.35
C PHE A 104 19.40 4.47 0.05
N ASN A 105 20.55 3.82 0.23
CA ASN A 105 21.78 4.41 0.76
C ASN A 105 21.62 5.06 2.16
N GLU A 106 20.57 4.67 2.89
CA GLU A 106 20.27 5.12 4.25
C GLU A 106 20.05 3.91 5.15
N ASP A 107 20.47 4.01 6.40
CA ASP A 107 20.18 3.00 7.42
C ASP A 107 18.69 3.06 7.80
N LEU A 108 18.02 1.90 7.84
CA LEU A 108 16.64 1.78 8.33
C LEU A 108 16.49 2.33 9.76
N ILE A 109 17.54 2.20 10.58
CA ILE A 109 17.63 2.76 11.92
C ILE A 109 18.53 4.00 11.85
N LEU A 110 17.90 5.18 11.70
CA LEU A 110 18.60 6.47 11.66
C LEU A 110 19.17 6.85 13.02
N ASN A 111 18.41 6.62 14.09
CA ASN A 111 18.80 6.98 15.45
C ASN A 111 19.32 5.75 16.19
N LYS A 112 20.64 5.61 16.24
CA LYS A 112 21.34 4.60 17.06
C LYS A 112 21.69 5.11 18.46
N ARG A 113 21.24 6.32 18.81
CA ARG A 113 21.43 6.91 20.15
C ARG A 113 20.60 6.14 21.17
N ASP A 114 21.13 6.04 22.37
CA ASP A 114 20.36 5.50 23.48
C ASP A 114 19.30 6.52 23.92
N ASN A 115 18.21 6.05 24.54
CA ASN A 115 17.11 6.93 24.96
C ASN A 115 17.57 8.05 25.92
N ASP A 116 18.64 7.82 26.67
CA ASP A 116 19.18 8.77 27.64
C ASP A 116 19.94 9.94 27.00
N ASP A 117 20.33 9.82 25.73
CA ASP A 117 21.01 10.89 24.99
C ASP A 117 20.04 11.92 24.37
N ILE A 118 18.72 11.71 24.50
CA ILE A 118 17.70 12.56 23.90
C ILE A 118 17.45 13.75 24.82
N SER A 119 17.74 14.96 24.34
CA SER A 119 17.44 16.20 25.06
C SER A 119 15.94 16.35 25.28
N THR A 120 15.55 16.88 26.44
CA THR A 120 14.15 17.20 26.76
C THR A 120 13.51 18.12 25.72
N GLU A 121 14.31 19.00 25.11
CA GLU A 121 13.84 19.91 24.07
C GLU A 121 13.44 19.19 22.77
N GLU A 122 14.22 18.18 22.36
CA GLU A 122 13.91 17.35 21.19
C GLU A 122 12.67 16.48 21.43
N PHE A 123 12.55 15.93 22.65
CA PHE A 123 11.36 15.22 23.08
C PHE A 123 10.11 16.11 23.04
N GLU A 124 10.19 17.33 23.56
CA GLU A 124 9.07 18.26 23.51
C GLU A 124 8.66 18.64 22.09
N GLN A 125 9.62 18.86 21.20
CA GLN A 125 9.36 19.21 19.81
C GLN A 125 8.66 18.06 19.08
N SER A 126 9.21 16.85 19.17
CA SER A 126 8.61 15.65 18.56
C SER A 126 7.22 15.35 19.14
N TYR A 127 7.02 15.49 20.44
CA TYR A 127 5.71 15.33 21.07
C TYR A 127 4.68 16.36 20.59
N LYS A 128 5.08 17.63 20.45
CA LYS A 128 4.22 18.69 19.91
C LYS A 128 3.82 18.42 18.46
N GLU A 129 4.72 17.86 17.64
CA GLU A 129 4.41 17.46 16.26
C GLU A 129 3.42 16.29 16.22
N LEU A 130 3.63 15.26 17.02
CA LEU A 130 2.71 14.12 17.14
C LEU A 130 1.30 14.56 17.56
N LEU A 131 1.19 15.47 18.54
CA LEU A 131 -0.10 16.03 18.95
C LEU A 131 -0.77 16.81 17.82
N LYS A 132 -0.02 17.62 17.06
CA LYS A 132 -0.57 18.34 15.91
C LYS A 132 -1.10 17.37 14.86
N ASP A 133 -0.38 16.31 14.56
CA ASP A 133 -0.79 15.34 13.54
C ASP A 133 -2.00 14.52 14.00
N PHE A 134 -2.03 14.07 15.26
CA PHE A 134 -3.19 13.42 15.84
C PHE A 134 -4.46 14.30 15.81
N VAL A 135 -4.32 15.59 16.13
CA VAL A 135 -5.44 16.55 16.06
C VAL A 135 -5.90 16.74 14.61
N LYS A 136 -4.98 16.81 13.63
CA LYS A 136 -5.35 16.90 12.20
C LYS A 136 -6.11 15.66 11.74
N GLU A 137 -5.63 14.47 12.08
CA GLU A 137 -6.29 13.20 11.71
C GLU A 137 -7.69 13.07 12.32
N ASN A 138 -7.87 13.43 13.60
CA ASN A 138 -9.18 13.32 14.24
C ASN A 138 -10.15 14.46 13.91
N SER A 139 -9.63 15.68 13.66
CA SER A 139 -10.42 16.81 13.18
C SER A 139 -10.95 16.56 11.76
N THR A 140 -10.15 15.98 10.88
CA THR A 140 -10.59 15.61 9.53
C THR A 140 -11.63 14.49 9.56
N ARG A 141 -11.47 13.46 10.41
CA ARG A 141 -12.49 12.40 10.59
C ARG A 141 -13.83 12.93 11.07
N THR A 142 -13.84 13.88 12.00
CA THR A 142 -15.09 14.52 12.46
C THR A 142 -15.74 15.39 11.38
N ARG A 143 -14.96 16.08 10.54
CA ARG A 143 -15.48 16.83 9.38
C ARG A 143 -16.05 15.90 8.30
N GLN A 144 -15.35 14.84 7.93
CA GLN A 144 -15.82 13.85 6.95
C GLN A 144 -17.08 13.13 7.45
N ALA A 145 -17.16 12.79 8.74
CA ALA A 145 -18.36 12.20 9.33
C ALA A 145 -19.56 13.17 9.32
N LYS A 146 -19.33 14.48 9.46
CA LYS A 146 -20.38 15.51 9.32
C LYS A 146 -20.82 15.67 7.86
N GLN A 147 -19.88 15.69 6.91
CA GLN A 147 -20.18 15.78 5.47
C GLN A 147 -20.93 14.55 4.97
N ALA A 148 -20.50 13.34 5.33
CA ALA A 148 -21.20 12.10 4.98
C ALA A 148 -22.63 12.02 5.58
N LYS A 149 -22.87 12.64 6.75
CA LYS A 149 -24.23 12.79 7.31
C LYS A 149 -25.08 13.80 6.55
N ILE A 150 -24.48 14.89 6.05
CA ILE A 150 -25.17 15.88 5.24
C ILE A 150 -25.51 15.28 3.87
N GLU A 151 -24.59 14.55 3.23
CA GLU A 151 -24.81 13.85 1.96
C GLU A 151 -25.89 12.75 2.07
N ARG A 152 -25.90 11.98 3.17
CA ARG A 152 -26.99 11.02 3.46
C ARG A 152 -28.33 11.71 3.73
N LYS A 153 -28.34 12.98 4.15
CA LYS A 153 -29.56 13.77 4.35
C LYS A 153 -29.98 14.53 3.08
N SER A 154 -29.06 14.74 2.14
CA SER A 154 -29.27 15.41 0.85
C SER A 154 -29.39 14.44 -0.33
N THR A 155 -29.70 13.16 -0.08
CA THR A 155 -30.30 12.29 -1.10
C THR A 155 -31.83 12.36 -0.95
N PRO A 156 -32.50 13.38 -1.49
CA PRO A 156 -33.93 13.29 -1.68
C PRO A 156 -34.15 12.35 -2.86
N THR A 157 -34.77 11.19 -2.62
CA THR A 157 -35.53 10.49 -3.66
C THR A 157 -36.70 11.40 -4.08
N ASN A 158 -36.42 12.44 -4.86
CA ASN A 158 -37.40 13.48 -5.21
C ASN A 158 -37.95 13.36 -6.64
N ASP A 159 -37.39 12.50 -7.49
CA ASP A 159 -37.92 12.35 -8.85
C ASP A 159 -39.05 11.32 -8.96
N SER A 160 -39.08 10.27 -8.13
CA SER A 160 -40.15 9.25 -8.19
C SER A 160 -41.41 9.60 -7.40
N LYS A 161 -41.32 10.53 -6.43
CA LYS A 161 -42.49 10.97 -5.65
C LYS A 161 -43.35 11.98 -6.39
N SER A 162 -42.78 12.78 -7.28
CA SER A 162 -43.53 13.79 -8.04
C SER A 162 -44.51 13.13 -9.02
N GLU A 163 -44.02 12.14 -9.77
CA GLU A 163 -44.82 11.43 -10.79
C GLU A 163 -45.89 10.52 -10.16
N MET A 164 -45.56 9.81 -9.08
CA MET A 164 -46.55 8.98 -8.38
C MET A 164 -47.58 9.82 -7.59
N ALA A 165 -47.20 10.99 -7.07
CA ALA A 165 -48.16 11.94 -6.48
C ALA A 165 -49.11 12.55 -7.53
N GLN A 166 -48.65 12.67 -8.78
CA GLN A 166 -49.44 13.15 -9.91
C GLN A 166 -50.37 12.05 -10.45
N LEU A 167 -49.93 10.79 -10.46
CA LEU A 167 -50.74 9.62 -10.82
C LEU A 167 -51.84 9.32 -9.78
N MET A 168 -51.58 9.62 -8.51
CA MET A 168 -52.49 9.36 -7.39
C MET A 168 -53.34 10.58 -6.99
N GLY A 169 -53.28 11.69 -7.75
CA GLY A 169 -54.21 12.83 -7.61
C GLY A 169 -53.99 13.76 -6.41
N PHE A 170 -52.82 13.73 -5.76
CA PHE A 170 -52.56 14.50 -4.52
C PHE A 170 -52.23 15.99 -4.74
N GLN A 171 -52.10 16.47 -5.98
CA GLN A 171 -51.70 17.86 -6.25
C GLN A 171 -52.78 18.93 -5.96
N ASN A 172 -54.05 18.54 -5.79
CA ASN A 172 -55.15 19.50 -5.58
C ASN A 172 -55.70 19.55 -4.14
N PHE A 173 -55.09 18.87 -3.16
CA PHE A 173 -55.64 18.76 -1.81
C PHE A 173 -55.21 19.89 -0.83
N ALA A 174 -54.36 20.83 -1.26
CA ALA A 174 -53.82 21.88 -0.38
C ALA A 174 -54.08 23.33 -0.82
N THR A 175 -54.96 23.59 -1.79
CA THR A 175 -55.32 24.95 -2.24
C THR A 175 -56.77 25.30 -1.96
N SER A 176 -57.19 25.12 -0.71
CA SER A 176 -58.41 25.71 -0.13
C SER A 176 -58.21 25.58 1.38
N LYS A 177 -58.01 26.63 2.18
CA LYS A 177 -58.84 27.82 2.35
C LYS A 177 -58.07 28.83 3.22
N ARG A 178 -58.45 30.11 3.06
CA ARG A 178 -58.56 31.18 4.07
C ARG A 178 -57.63 31.18 5.28
#